data_AF-A0A090QW43-F1
#
_entry.id   AF-A0A090QW43-F1
#
_cell.length_a   1.000
_cell.length_b   1.000
_cell.length_c   1.000
_cell.angle_alpha   90.00
_cell.angle_beta   90.00
_cell.angle_gamma   90.00
#
_symmetry.space_group_name_H-M   'P 1'
#
loop_
_entity.id
_entity.type
_entity.pdbx_description
1 polymer ?
#
loop_
_entity_poly.entity_id
_entity_poly.type
_entity_poly.pdbx_seq_one_letter_code
_entity_poly.pdbx_strand_id
1 'polypeptide(L)'
;MRLTAADEFAVIELGANHQNEIAYTTHLVKPQVALVNNLAAAHLEGFGSLAGVAKAKGEIFEGLTGDNATAIINLDSHSQATWQPLLDNHQLVTFSATQKMLIFPLMT
;
A
#
# COMPACT_ATOMS: atom_id res chain seq x y z
N MET A 1 15.36 14.21 1.24
CA MET A 1 14.17 14.96 0.78
C MET A 1 14.24 16.37 1.37
N ARG A 2 13.78 17.40 0.66
CA ARG A 2 13.78 18.78 1.18
C ARG A 2 12.38 19.37 1.00
N LEU A 3 11.50 19.05 1.95
CA LEU A 3 10.16 19.66 2.07
C LEU A 3 10.27 21.00 2.78
N THR A 4 9.41 21.92 2.41
CA THR A 4 9.23 23.24 3.02
C THR A 4 7.79 23.39 3.50
N ALA A 5 7.52 24.40 4.32
CA ALA A 5 6.16 24.67 4.78
C ALA A 5 5.20 25.13 3.66
N ALA A 6 5.71 25.47 2.47
CA ALA A 6 4.89 25.87 1.33
C ALA A 6 4.42 24.67 0.47
N ASP A 7 4.99 23.48 0.69
CA ASP A 7 4.60 22.29 -0.06
C ASP A 7 3.29 21.73 0.50
N GLU A 8 2.24 21.68 -0.33
CA GLU A 8 0.92 21.19 0.08
C GLU A 8 0.80 19.66 0.00
N PHE A 9 1.63 19.01 -0.82
CA PHE A 9 1.60 17.58 -1.05
C PHE A 9 3.00 16.99 -1.20
N ALA A 10 3.14 15.73 -0.83
CA ALA A 10 4.36 14.95 -1.01
C ALA A 10 4.02 13.57 -1.58
N VAL A 11 4.75 13.14 -2.60
CA VAL A 11 4.74 11.76 -3.09
C VAL A 11 6.09 11.14 -2.75
N ILE A 12 6.09 10.11 -1.93
CA ILE A 12 7.31 9.49 -1.39
C ILE A 12 7.30 8.02 -1.77
N GLU A 13 8.33 7.59 -2.49
CA GLU A 13 8.56 6.18 -2.80
C GLU A 13 9.21 5.49 -1.60
N LEU A 14 8.63 4.38 -1.15
CA LEU A 14 9.18 3.52 -0.10
C LEU A 14 9.53 2.15 -0.70
N GLY A 15 10.81 1.80 -0.60
CA GLY A 15 11.36 0.51 -1.03
C GLY A 15 12.04 -0.21 0.13
N ALA A 16 12.22 -1.53 -0.02
CA ALA A 16 12.88 -2.37 0.95
C ALA A 16 13.62 -3.53 0.28
N ASN A 17 14.68 -3.98 0.93
CA ASN A 17 15.36 -5.25 0.68
C ASN A 17 14.96 -6.31 1.72
N HIS A 18 14.53 -5.91 2.92
CA HIS A 18 14.18 -6.81 4.02
C HIS A 18 12.83 -6.46 4.67
N GLN A 19 12.27 -7.41 5.44
CA GLN A 19 11.07 -7.18 6.24
C GLN A 19 11.31 -6.06 7.27
N ASN A 20 10.26 -5.32 7.58
CA ASN A 20 10.17 -4.19 8.52
C ASN A 20 10.84 -2.89 8.06
N GLU A 21 11.50 -2.86 6.91
CA GLU A 21 12.10 -1.61 6.38
C GLU A 21 11.02 -0.64 5.88
N ILE A 22 9.95 -1.14 5.25
CA ILE A 22 8.80 -0.31 4.86
C ILE A 22 8.03 0.09 6.11
N ALA A 23 7.83 -0.81 7.08
CA ALA A 23 7.21 -0.46 8.37
C ALA A 23 7.95 0.71 9.03
N TYR A 24 9.28 0.67 9.12
CA TYR A 24 10.07 1.76 9.68
C TYR A 24 9.87 3.08 8.93
N THR A 25 9.98 3.06 7.61
CA THR A 25 9.91 4.29 6.81
C THR A 25 8.50 4.87 6.70
N THR A 26 7.46 4.03 6.64
CA THR A 26 6.07 4.51 6.60
C THR A 26 5.68 5.22 7.90
N HIS A 27 6.20 4.79 9.06
CA HIS A 27 5.98 5.48 10.34
C HIS A 27 6.70 6.84 10.44
N LEU A 28 7.74 7.07 9.62
CA LEU A 28 8.36 8.39 9.47
C LEU A 28 7.55 9.29 8.53
N VAL A 29 7.03 8.71 7.44
CA VAL A 29 6.26 9.44 6.43
C VAL A 29 4.86 9.83 6.91
N LYS A 30 4.20 8.97 7.69
CA LYS A 30 2.82 9.13 8.18
C LYS A 30 1.83 9.49 7.05
N PRO A 31 1.71 8.65 6.01
CA PRO A 31 0.88 8.95 4.85
C PRO A 31 -0.62 9.05 5.20
N GLN A 32 -1.33 9.98 4.55
CA GLN A 32 -2.80 9.92 4.45
C GLN A 32 -3.27 8.97 3.33
N VAL A 33 -2.40 8.69 2.36
CA VAL A 33 -2.67 7.79 1.22
C VAL A 33 -1.48 6.88 1.00
N ALA A 34 -1.70 5.57 0.95
CA ALA A 34 -0.66 4.57 0.71
C ALA A 34 -1.06 3.68 -0.47
N LEU A 35 -0.11 3.42 -1.38
CA LEU A 35 -0.33 2.67 -2.60
C LEU A 35 0.67 1.52 -2.71
N VAL A 36 0.18 0.31 -2.93
CA VAL A 36 1.00 -0.77 -3.50
C VAL A 36 0.68 -0.89 -4.99
N ASN A 37 1.60 -0.38 -5.83
CA ASN A 37 1.43 -0.33 -7.29
C ASN A 37 1.47 -1.72 -7.93
N ASN A 38 2.45 -2.55 -7.55
CA ASN A 38 2.60 -3.90 -8.08
C ASN A 38 3.29 -4.82 -7.07
N LEU A 39 3.16 -6.11 -7.35
CA LEU A 39 3.84 -7.17 -6.63
C LEU A 39 4.47 -8.14 -7.63
N ALA A 40 5.79 -8.09 -7.73
CA ALA A 40 6.58 -8.99 -8.54
C ALA A 40 7.65 -9.67 -7.67
N ALA A 41 8.15 -10.81 -8.12
CA ALA A 41 9.30 -11.46 -7.49
C ALA A 41 10.52 -10.53 -7.62
N ALA A 42 10.91 -9.91 -6.51
CA ALA A 42 12.09 -9.05 -6.40
C ALA A 42 12.72 -9.29 -5.02
N HIS A 43 14.05 -9.15 -4.93
CA HIS A 43 14.80 -9.28 -3.67
C HIS A 43 14.44 -10.54 -2.86
N LEU A 44 14.23 -11.67 -3.54
CA LEU A 44 13.79 -12.92 -2.90
C LEU A 44 14.81 -13.44 -1.87
N GLU A 45 16.08 -13.09 -1.99
CA GLU A 45 17.10 -13.40 -0.98
C GLU A 45 16.79 -12.75 0.37
N GLY A 46 16.25 -11.52 0.39
CA GLY A 46 15.88 -10.80 1.61
C GLY A 46 14.43 -11.07 2.08
N PHE A 47 13.53 -11.42 1.17
CA PHE A 47 12.10 -11.66 1.49
C PHE A 47 11.71 -13.15 1.58
N GLY A 48 12.54 -14.06 1.09
CA GLY A 48 12.37 -15.52 1.12
C GLY A 48 11.33 -16.07 0.14
N SER A 49 10.27 -15.34 -0.19
CA SER A 49 9.21 -15.80 -1.10
C SER A 49 8.37 -14.64 -1.65
N LEU A 50 7.51 -14.91 -2.63
CA LEU A 50 6.52 -13.96 -3.11
C LEU A 50 5.53 -13.53 -2.00
N ALA A 51 5.18 -14.45 -1.10
CA ALA A 51 4.39 -14.14 0.09
C ALA A 51 5.15 -13.23 1.05
N GLY A 52 6.47 -13.39 1.15
CA GLY A 52 7.34 -12.47 1.87
C GLY A 52 7.38 -11.07 1.25
N VAL A 53 7.42 -10.98 -0.08
CA VAL A 53 7.31 -9.69 -0.79
C VAL A 53 5.94 -9.05 -0.52
N ALA A 54 4.86 -9.84 -0.52
CA ALA A 54 3.52 -9.36 -0.18
C ALA A 54 3.48 -8.80 1.24
N LYS A 55 4.03 -9.53 2.22
CA LYS A 55 4.12 -9.08 3.60
C LYS A 55 4.88 -7.74 3.69
N ALA A 56 6.09 -7.68 3.14
CA ALA A 56 6.93 -6.49 3.22
C ALA A 56 6.28 -5.27 2.57
N LYS A 57 5.68 -5.42 1.39
CA LYS A 57 4.97 -4.31 0.72
C LYS A 57 3.71 -3.88 1.49
N GLY A 58 3.03 -4.83 2.14
CA GLY A 58 1.84 -4.57 2.96
C GLY A 58 2.12 -3.69 4.17
N GLU A 59 3.34 -3.71 4.70
CA GLU A 59 3.78 -2.85 5.81
C GLU A 59 3.50 -1.36 5.55
N ILE A 60 3.40 -0.93 4.29
CA ILE A 60 3.11 0.48 3.95
C ILE A 60 1.78 0.95 4.57
N PHE A 61 0.80 0.05 4.71
CA PHE A 61 -0.52 0.34 5.25
C PHE A 61 -0.53 0.51 6.78
N GLU A 62 0.50 0.02 7.48
CA GLU A 62 0.64 0.22 8.93
C GLU A 62 0.87 1.70 9.29
N GLY A 63 1.44 2.47 8.37
CA GLY A 63 1.71 3.89 8.57
C GLY A 63 0.55 4.82 8.18
N LEU A 64 -0.59 4.29 7.70
CA LEU A 64 -1.75 5.12 7.37
C LEU A 64 -2.25 5.83 8.62
N THR A 65 -2.34 7.15 8.54
CA THR A 65 -2.82 7.99 9.66
C THR A 65 -3.85 9.01 9.20
N GLY A 66 -4.76 9.36 10.11
CA GLY A 66 -5.79 10.37 9.91
C GLY A 66 -7.16 9.77 9.58
N ASP A 67 -8.19 10.59 9.80
CA ASP A 67 -9.56 10.23 9.45
C ASP A 67 -9.67 10.04 7.94
N ASN A 68 -10.30 8.93 7.52
CA ASN A 68 -10.46 8.57 6.10
C ASN A 68 -9.14 8.34 5.33
N ALA A 69 -8.07 7.92 6.01
CA ALA A 69 -6.85 7.51 5.33
C ALA A 69 -7.14 6.41 4.27
N THR A 70 -6.48 6.53 3.12
CA THR A 70 -6.81 5.71 1.94
C THR A 70 -5.71 4.71 1.63
N ALA A 71 -6.09 3.43 1.60
CA ALA A 71 -5.28 2.37 1.04
C ALA A 71 -5.65 2.16 -0.44
N ILE A 72 -4.64 2.13 -1.30
CA ILE A 72 -4.80 1.83 -2.72
C ILE A 72 -4.08 0.52 -3.05
N ILE A 73 -4.83 -0.44 -3.59
CA ILE A 73 -4.28 -1.76 -3.95
C ILE A 73 -4.52 -2.11 -5.42
N ASN A 74 -3.54 -2.79 -6.00
CA ASN A 74 -3.67 -3.43 -7.31
C ASN A 74 -4.30 -4.82 -7.16
N LEU A 75 -5.49 -5.05 -7.71
CA LEU A 75 -6.16 -6.35 -7.65
C LEU A 75 -5.47 -7.43 -8.50
N ASP A 76 -4.66 -7.04 -9.49
CA ASP A 76 -3.86 -7.96 -10.30
C ASP A 76 -2.70 -8.58 -9.52
N SER A 77 -2.40 -8.06 -8.33
CA SER A 77 -1.34 -8.59 -7.45
C SER A 77 -1.82 -9.73 -6.55
N HIS A 78 -3.12 -10.07 -6.55
CA HIS A 78 -3.73 -11.18 -5.81
C HIS A 78 -3.37 -11.26 -4.30
N SER A 79 -3.02 -10.13 -3.69
CA SER A 79 -2.49 -10.08 -2.31
C SER A 79 -3.44 -9.42 -1.32
N GLN A 80 -4.65 -9.02 -1.75
CA GLN A 80 -5.65 -8.38 -0.89
C GLN A 80 -5.92 -9.19 0.39
N ALA A 81 -6.08 -10.51 0.27
CA ALA A 81 -6.32 -11.38 1.43
C ALA A 81 -5.18 -11.31 2.47
N THR A 82 -3.94 -11.08 2.02
CA THR A 82 -2.78 -10.90 2.93
C THR A 82 -2.85 -9.56 3.66
N TRP A 83 -3.37 -8.52 3.01
CA TRP A 83 -3.39 -7.17 3.55
C TRP A 83 -4.70 -6.82 4.27
N GLN A 84 -5.76 -7.63 4.12
CA GLN A 84 -7.09 -7.33 4.64
C GLN A 84 -7.10 -6.80 6.10
N PRO A 85 -6.36 -7.39 7.07
CA PRO A 85 -6.32 -6.89 8.44
C PRO A 85 -5.79 -5.45 8.57
N LEU A 86 -4.94 -5.02 7.64
CA LEU A 86 -4.38 -3.66 7.57
C LEU A 86 -5.31 -2.69 6.82
N LEU A 87 -6.30 -3.21 6.07
CA LEU A 87 -7.21 -2.42 5.23
C LEU A 87 -8.54 -2.11 5.93
N ASP A 88 -8.98 -2.94 6.89
CA ASP A 88 -10.35 -2.92 7.44
C ASP A 88 -10.81 -1.57 8.01
N ASN A 89 -9.88 -0.72 8.46
CA ASN A 89 -10.17 0.58 9.06
C ASN A 89 -9.90 1.77 8.13
N HIS A 90 -9.70 1.52 6.84
CA HIS A 90 -9.29 2.53 5.86
C HIS A 90 -10.26 2.60 4.67
N GLN A 91 -10.30 3.75 4.01
CA GLN A 91 -10.93 3.83 2.69
C GLN A 91 -10.12 2.97 1.72
N LEU A 92 -10.80 2.04 1.04
CA LEU A 92 -10.15 1.14 0.09
C LEU A 92 -10.47 1.57 -1.33
N VAL A 93 -9.44 1.99 -2.06
CA VAL A 93 -9.49 2.20 -3.51
C VAL A 93 -8.76 1.06 -4.18
N THR A 94 -9.35 0.51 -5.23
CA THR A 94 -8.77 -0.59 -5.98
C THR A 94 -8.58 -0.19 -7.43
N PHE A 95 -7.53 -0.71 -8.06
CA PHE A 95 -7.34 -0.62 -9.50
C PHE A 95 -6.89 -1.96 -10.06
N SER A 96 -7.10 -2.13 -11.36
CA SER A 96 -6.74 -3.34 -12.08
C SER A 96 -6.67 -3.02 -13.58
N ALA A 97 -5.70 -3.63 -14.26
CA ALA A 97 -5.63 -3.64 -15.71
C ALA A 97 -6.43 -4.81 -16.32
N THR A 98 -6.72 -5.86 -15.53
CA THR A 98 -7.37 -7.09 -16.03
C THR A 98 -8.83 -7.24 -15.64
N GLN A 99 -9.24 -6.62 -14.53
CA GLN A 99 -10.58 -6.68 -13.98
C GLN A 99 -11.33 -5.41 -14.35
N LYS A 100 -12.53 -5.57 -14.94
CA LYS A 100 -13.46 -4.45 -15.12
C LYS A 100 -14.15 -4.17 -13.80
N MET A 101 -14.18 -2.91 -13.40
CA MET A 101 -14.96 -2.44 -12.25
C MET A 101 -16.45 -2.78 -12.49
N LEU A 102 -16.99 -3.73 -11.73
CA LEU A 102 -18.43 -3.98 -11.71
C LEU A 102 -19.05 -2.87 -10.85
N ILE A 103 -19.52 -1.82 -11.51
CA ILE A 103 -20.35 -0.80 -10.86
C ILE A 103 -21.70 -1.46 -10.58
N PHE A 104 -21.92 -1.93 -9.35
CA PHE A 104 -23.26 -2.24 -8.89
C PHE A 104 -23.97 -0.90 -8.67
N PRO A 105 -25.11 -0.62 -9.34
CA PRO A 105 -25.89 0.56 -9.03
C PRO A 105 -26.28 0.48 -7.56
N LEU A 106 -26.04 1.56 -6.81
CA LEU A 106 -26.60 1.75 -5.48
C LEU A 106 -28.10 1.45 -5.58
N MET A 107 -28.56 0.40 -4.91
CA MET A 107 -29.99 0.21 -4.71
C MET A 107 -30.46 1.39 -3.85
N THR A 108 -31.16 2.32 -4.50
CA THR A 108 -31.86 3.44 -3.87
C THR A 108 -32.96 2.95 -2.95
#